data_AF-A0A1Y5EZK5-F1
#
_entry.id   AF-A0A1Y5EZK5-F1
#
_cell.length_a   1.000
_cell.length_b   1.000
_cell.length_c   1.000
_cell.angle_alpha   90.00
_cell.angle_beta   90.00
_cell.angle_gamma   90.00
#
_symmetry.space_group_name_H-M   'P 1'
#
loop_
_entity.id
_entity.type
_entity.pdbx_description
1 polymer ?
#
loop_
_entity_poly.entity_id
_entity_poly.type
_entity_poly.pdbx_seq_one_letter_code
_entity_poly.pdbx_strand_id
1 'polypeptide(L)'
;MANINISKQDKTVINAAIKLGDWLLSLPEVEGSDADCIKKIQQALKKLPKINDGTFSMYGVSIERGDENQGLVRGWDMSLEYFANDNERQGGLELFSSYISIPEPTDELTLAEKDKNEMYFHWQVGDSGPLISPQQQKQWIDDVSQPLQFFQAGDRLRLEVVHQDHYAEIECNMA
;
A
#
# COMPACT_ATOMS: atom_id res chain seq x y z
N MET A 1 15.09 9.39 -15.81
CA MET A 1 14.90 8.02 -15.32
C MET A 1 15.76 7.87 -14.09
N ALA A 2 15.15 7.59 -12.95
CA ALA A 2 15.81 7.37 -11.67
C ALA A 2 15.98 5.87 -11.39
N ASN A 3 16.80 5.55 -10.40
CA ASN A 3 16.91 4.21 -9.85
C ASN A 3 16.72 4.23 -8.33
N ILE A 4 16.09 3.19 -7.81
CA ILE A 4 16.08 2.87 -6.38
C ILE A 4 16.91 1.62 -6.12
N ASN A 5 17.54 1.51 -4.94
CA ASN A 5 18.40 0.37 -4.64
C ASN A 5 17.59 -0.80 -4.09
N ILE A 6 17.42 -1.85 -4.90
CA ILE A 6 16.63 -3.04 -4.55
C ILE A 6 17.55 -4.25 -4.34
N SER A 7 17.59 -4.73 -3.10
CA SER A 7 18.24 -5.97 -2.71
C SER A 7 17.42 -7.20 -3.12
N LYS A 8 17.98 -8.40 -2.95
CA LYS A 8 17.24 -9.65 -3.19
C LYS A 8 16.07 -9.83 -2.22
N GLN A 9 16.22 -9.38 -0.97
CA GLN A 9 15.18 -9.50 0.07
C GLN A 9 13.98 -8.60 -0.24
N ASP A 10 14.26 -7.40 -0.73
CA ASP A 10 13.27 -6.37 -1.09
C ASP A 10 12.30 -6.88 -2.15
N LYS A 11 12.80 -7.65 -3.13
CA LYS A 11 11.98 -8.25 -4.19
C LYS A 11 10.82 -9.07 -3.64
N THR A 12 10.99 -9.74 -2.50
CA THR A 12 9.91 -10.54 -1.91
C THR A 12 8.78 -9.65 -1.40
N VAL A 13 9.11 -8.54 -0.73
CA VAL A 13 8.12 -7.58 -0.18
C VAL A 13 7.42 -6.83 -1.33
N ILE A 14 8.17 -6.39 -2.33
CA ILE A 14 7.64 -5.75 -3.55
C ILE A 14 6.74 -6.71 -4.33
N ASN A 15 7.13 -7.98 -4.46
CA ASN A 15 6.27 -8.99 -5.10
C ASN A 15 4.97 -9.23 -4.32
N ALA A 16 4.98 -9.11 -3.00
CA ALA A 16 3.76 -9.19 -2.19
C ALA A 16 2.83 -8.00 -2.51
N ALA A 17 3.37 -6.78 -2.65
CA ALA A 17 2.60 -5.62 -3.11
C ALA A 17 2.02 -5.83 -4.51
N ILE A 18 2.77 -6.40 -5.46
CA ILE A 18 2.25 -6.74 -6.80
C ILE A 18 1.08 -7.73 -6.68
N LYS A 19 1.20 -8.75 -5.83
CA LYS A 19 0.14 -9.73 -5.60
C LYS A 19 -1.09 -9.15 -4.90
N LEU A 20 -0.92 -8.13 -4.06
CA LEU A 20 -2.06 -7.35 -3.57
C LEU A 20 -2.84 -6.78 -4.76
N GLY A 21 -2.15 -6.20 -5.74
CA GLY A 21 -2.78 -5.74 -6.99
C GLY A 21 -3.51 -6.85 -7.76
N ASP A 22 -2.98 -8.09 -7.78
CA ASP A 22 -3.69 -9.23 -8.38
C ASP A 22 -4.99 -9.56 -7.64
N TRP A 23 -4.99 -9.43 -6.30
CA TRP A 23 -6.19 -9.58 -5.48
C TRP A 23 -7.19 -8.45 -5.71
N LEU A 24 -6.75 -7.19 -5.77
CA LEU A 24 -7.64 -6.05 -6.09
C LEU A 24 -8.35 -6.28 -7.43
N LEU A 25 -7.61 -6.70 -8.46
CA LEU A 25 -8.14 -7.03 -9.79
C LEU A 25 -9.11 -8.23 -9.79
N SER A 26 -9.19 -9.01 -8.71
CA SER A 26 -10.16 -10.10 -8.58
C SER A 26 -11.51 -9.65 -8.04
N LEU A 27 -11.60 -8.44 -7.48
CA LEU A 27 -12.85 -7.87 -6.96
C LEU A 27 -13.74 -7.38 -8.11
N PRO A 28 -15.05 -7.67 -8.07
CA PRO A 28 -15.96 -7.34 -9.16
C PRO A 28 -16.13 -5.83 -9.37
N GLU A 29 -15.94 -5.01 -8.34
CA GLU A 29 -16.00 -3.55 -8.43
C GLU A 29 -14.77 -2.94 -9.12
N VAL A 30 -13.67 -3.69 -9.26
CA VAL A 30 -12.45 -3.22 -9.91
C VAL A 30 -12.52 -3.53 -11.41
N GLU A 31 -13.13 -2.62 -12.15
CA GLU A 31 -13.33 -2.73 -13.59
C GLU A 31 -12.84 -1.49 -14.36
N GLY A 32 -12.95 -1.54 -15.70
CA GLY A 32 -12.68 -0.38 -16.56
C GLY A 32 -11.30 0.28 -16.34
N SER A 33 -11.32 1.60 -16.14
CA SER A 33 -10.12 2.42 -15.93
C SER A 33 -9.31 1.98 -14.72
N ASP A 34 -9.97 1.52 -13.67
CA ASP A 34 -9.37 1.30 -12.37
C ASP A 34 -8.50 0.04 -12.43
N ALA A 35 -9.05 -1.02 -13.05
CA ALA A 35 -8.32 -2.23 -13.39
C ALA A 35 -7.12 -1.95 -14.33
N ASP A 36 -7.28 -1.08 -15.31
CA ASP A 36 -6.20 -0.71 -16.22
C ASP A 36 -5.09 0.09 -15.52
N CYS A 37 -5.46 0.97 -14.58
CA CYS A 37 -4.52 1.70 -13.73
C CYS A 37 -3.74 0.74 -12.83
N ILE A 38 -4.39 -0.18 -12.11
CA ILE A 38 -3.70 -1.18 -11.27
C ILE A 38 -2.69 -1.98 -12.09
N LYS A 39 -3.06 -2.44 -13.30
CA LYS A 39 -2.13 -3.16 -14.19
C LYS A 39 -0.91 -2.32 -14.59
N LYS A 40 -1.11 -1.03 -14.88
CA LYS A 40 0.00 -0.10 -15.19
C LYS A 40 0.92 0.10 -13.98
N ILE A 41 0.36 0.23 -12.79
CA ILE A 41 1.13 0.34 -11.55
C ILE A 41 1.95 -0.93 -11.32
N GLN A 42 1.34 -2.12 -11.44
CA GLN A 42 2.05 -3.40 -11.36
C GLN A 42 3.17 -3.51 -12.40
N GLN A 43 2.97 -3.01 -13.63
CA GLN A 43 4.02 -2.97 -14.65
C GLN A 43 5.17 -2.03 -14.25
N ALA A 44 4.89 -0.91 -13.58
CA ALA A 44 5.91 -0.02 -13.06
C ALA A 44 6.73 -0.71 -11.95
N LEU A 45 6.06 -1.38 -10.99
CA LEU A 45 6.71 -2.18 -9.96
C LEU A 45 7.61 -3.28 -10.54
N LYS A 46 7.15 -3.97 -11.59
CA LYS A 46 7.93 -5.02 -12.28
C LYS A 46 9.16 -4.49 -13.02
N LYS A 47 9.22 -3.19 -13.34
CA LYS A 47 10.34 -2.52 -14.03
C LYS A 47 11.41 -1.97 -13.08
N LEU A 48 11.15 -2.01 -11.78
CA LEU A 48 12.12 -1.61 -10.77
C LEU A 48 13.43 -2.41 -10.94
N PRO A 49 14.60 -1.80 -10.69
CA PRO A 49 14.82 -0.57 -9.93
C PRO A 49 14.58 0.74 -10.70
N LYS A 50 14.25 0.70 -12.00
CA LYS A 50 14.10 1.90 -12.83
C LYS A 50 12.75 2.56 -12.61
N ILE A 51 12.75 3.87 -12.38
CA ILE A 51 11.55 4.70 -12.29
C ILE A 51 11.60 5.76 -13.39
N ASN A 52 10.51 5.89 -14.14
CA ASN A 52 10.39 6.90 -15.19
C ASN A 52 10.07 8.26 -14.58
N ASP A 53 10.53 9.33 -15.23
CA ASP A 53 10.11 10.68 -14.87
C ASP A 53 8.59 10.84 -15.08
N GLY A 54 7.94 11.60 -14.20
CA GLY A 54 6.49 11.74 -14.16
C GLY A 54 5.77 10.49 -13.64
N THR A 55 6.42 9.63 -12.85
CA THR A 55 5.71 8.50 -12.23
C THR A 55 4.94 9.02 -11.03
N PHE A 56 3.62 8.83 -11.02
CA PHE A 56 2.76 9.04 -9.85
C PHE A 56 1.74 7.92 -9.81
N SER A 57 1.84 7.05 -8.82
CA SER A 57 1.10 5.80 -8.79
C SER A 57 0.91 5.32 -7.36
N MET A 58 -0.33 4.99 -7.00
CA MET A 58 -0.68 4.40 -5.73
C MET A 58 -1.82 3.41 -5.93
N TYR A 59 -1.79 2.31 -5.20
CA TYR A 59 -3.02 1.61 -4.88
C TYR A 59 -2.95 1.06 -3.47
N GLY A 60 -4.12 0.82 -2.89
CA GLY A 60 -4.21 0.14 -1.62
C GLY A 60 -5.63 -0.31 -1.30
N VAL A 61 -5.74 -0.94 -0.15
CA VAL A 61 -7.00 -1.39 0.41
C VAL A 61 -7.02 -1.10 1.90
N SER A 62 -8.18 -0.68 2.38
CA SER A 62 -8.46 -0.51 3.80
C SER A 62 -9.74 -1.22 4.22
N ILE A 63 -9.72 -1.69 5.46
CA ILE A 63 -10.87 -2.20 6.19
C ILE A 63 -11.20 -1.15 7.24
N GLU A 64 -12.37 -0.54 7.11
CA GLU A 64 -12.88 0.48 8.01
C GLU A 64 -13.98 -0.14 8.88
N ARG A 65 -13.77 -0.13 10.21
CA ARG A 65 -14.73 -0.61 11.19
C ARG A 65 -15.26 0.54 12.03
N GLY A 66 -16.53 0.47 12.39
CA GLY A 66 -17.13 1.33 13.41
C GLY A 66 -17.45 2.73 12.90
N ASP A 67 -17.34 3.72 13.77
CA ASP A 67 -17.70 5.11 13.50
C ASP A 67 -16.66 6.09 14.06
N GLU A 68 -16.97 7.38 14.03
CA GLU A 68 -16.11 8.46 14.53
C GLU A 68 -15.82 8.43 16.04
N ASN A 69 -16.53 7.60 16.82
CA ASN A 69 -16.34 7.47 18.26
C ASN A 69 -15.65 6.16 18.66
N GLN A 70 -15.81 5.11 17.87
CA GLN A 70 -15.20 3.78 18.09
C GLN A 70 -14.84 3.13 16.75
N GLY A 71 -13.88 3.74 16.06
CA GLY A 71 -13.45 3.33 14.74
C GLY A 71 -12.08 2.64 14.72
N LEU A 72 -11.85 1.83 13.71
CA LEU A 72 -10.54 1.29 13.38
C LEU A 72 -10.39 1.21 11.85
N VAL A 73 -9.34 1.82 11.31
CA VAL A 73 -8.95 1.67 9.92
C VAL A 73 -7.67 0.85 9.86
N ARG A 74 -7.71 -0.24 9.09
CA ARG A 74 -6.52 -1.04 8.78
C ARG A 74 -6.28 -1.01 7.29
N GLY A 75 -5.14 -0.48 6.86
CA GLY A 75 -4.80 -0.25 5.46
C GLY A 75 -3.51 -0.94 5.05
N TRP A 76 -3.40 -1.28 3.76
CA TRP A 76 -2.15 -1.66 3.11
C TRP A 76 -2.05 -1.00 1.74
N ASP A 77 -0.98 -0.25 1.57
CA ASP A 77 -0.83 0.67 0.46
C ASP A 77 0.57 0.56 -0.14
N MET A 78 0.64 0.86 -1.43
CA MET A 78 1.89 1.10 -2.13
C MET A 78 1.83 2.46 -2.81
N SER A 79 2.92 3.21 -2.76
CA SER A 79 3.11 4.44 -3.54
C SER A 79 4.40 4.33 -4.37
N LEU A 80 4.39 4.87 -5.58
CA LEU A 80 5.56 4.99 -6.44
C LEU A 80 5.54 6.37 -7.08
N GLU A 81 6.50 7.21 -6.71
CA GLU A 81 6.56 8.60 -7.15
C GLU A 81 7.97 9.02 -7.61
N TYR A 82 8.05 9.69 -8.76
CA TYR A 82 9.27 10.37 -9.19
C TYR A 82 9.02 11.45 -10.25
N PHE A 83 9.42 12.68 -9.93
CA PHE A 83 9.43 13.85 -10.81
C PHE A 83 10.83 14.52 -10.76
N ALA A 84 11.57 14.47 -11.87
CA ALA A 84 12.97 14.87 -11.93
C ALA A 84 13.20 16.36 -11.61
N ASN A 85 12.20 17.21 -11.85
CA ASN A 85 12.27 18.67 -11.66
C ASN A 85 11.58 19.16 -10.37
N ASP A 86 11.11 18.25 -9.52
CA ASP A 86 10.43 18.57 -8.27
C ASP A 86 11.06 17.77 -7.13
N ASN A 87 11.87 18.44 -6.31
CA ASN A 87 12.62 17.79 -5.23
C ASN A 87 11.70 17.23 -4.14
N GLU A 88 10.49 17.76 -3.99
CA GLU A 88 9.51 17.26 -3.01
C GLU A 88 8.84 15.98 -3.51
N ARG A 89 8.93 15.68 -4.81
CA ARG A 89 8.25 14.57 -5.49
C ARG A 89 9.22 13.56 -6.08
N GLN A 90 10.30 13.27 -5.36
CA GLN A 90 11.29 12.24 -5.69
C GLN A 90 11.25 11.07 -4.70
N GLY A 91 10.06 10.75 -4.20
CA GLY A 91 9.82 9.79 -3.11
C GLY A 91 10.34 8.39 -3.39
N GLY A 92 10.36 7.90 -4.63
CA GLY A 92 10.73 6.52 -4.92
C GLY A 92 9.57 5.56 -4.66
N LEU A 93 9.83 4.42 -4.03
CA LEU A 93 8.79 3.42 -3.69
C LEU A 93 8.54 3.42 -2.19
N GLU A 94 7.28 3.51 -1.78
CA GLU A 94 6.84 3.29 -0.41
C GLU A 94 5.85 2.13 -0.36
N LEU A 95 5.97 1.31 0.67
CA LEU A 95 5.02 0.26 1.02
C LEU A 95 4.70 0.42 2.50
N PHE A 96 3.43 0.49 2.85
CA PHE A 96 3.06 0.74 4.25
C PHE A 96 1.74 0.12 4.64
N SER A 97 1.60 -0.14 5.94
CA SER A 97 0.33 -0.49 6.57
C SER A 97 -0.08 0.58 7.56
N SER A 98 -1.38 0.82 7.63
CA SER A 98 -1.99 1.75 8.59
C SER A 98 -2.80 0.98 9.63
N TYR A 99 -2.74 1.45 10.88
CA TYR A 99 -3.57 0.99 12.00
C TYR A 99 -4.03 2.23 12.77
N ILE A 100 -5.19 2.74 12.38
CA ILE A 100 -5.71 4.04 12.85
C ILE A 100 -6.93 3.78 13.71
N SER A 101 -6.77 3.86 15.03
CA SER A 101 -7.88 3.88 15.96
C SER A 101 -8.52 5.27 15.97
N ILE A 102 -9.85 5.31 16.01
CA ILE A 102 -10.64 6.55 15.99
C ILE A 102 -11.53 6.60 17.24
N PRO A 103 -11.41 7.63 18.10
CA PRO A 103 -10.43 8.73 18.02
C PRO A 103 -8.99 8.25 18.27
N GLU A 104 -8.01 9.09 17.91
CA GLU A 104 -6.59 8.80 18.14
C GLU A 104 -6.34 8.48 19.62
N PRO A 105 -5.74 7.33 19.94
CA PRO A 105 -5.55 6.89 21.30
C PRO A 105 -4.44 7.67 21.98
N THR A 106 -4.55 7.82 23.29
CA THR A 106 -3.46 8.30 24.15
C THR A 106 -3.00 7.24 25.14
N ASP A 107 -3.67 6.08 25.20
CA ASP A 107 -3.30 5.00 26.08
C ASP A 107 -2.19 4.13 25.49
N GLU A 108 -1.27 3.68 26.34
CA GLU A 108 -0.07 2.94 25.92
C GLU A 108 -0.39 1.59 25.26
N LEU A 109 -1.51 0.95 25.63
CA LEU A 109 -1.87 -0.36 25.09
C LEU A 109 -2.27 -0.25 23.62
N THR A 110 -3.14 0.71 23.28
CA THR A 110 -3.58 0.92 21.90
C THR A 110 -2.43 1.45 21.03
N LEU A 111 -1.56 2.30 21.58
CA LEU A 111 -0.34 2.75 20.88
C LEU A 111 0.62 1.59 20.61
N ALA A 112 0.80 0.67 21.57
CA ALA A 112 1.61 -0.53 21.35
C ALA A 112 0.99 -1.48 20.30
N GLU A 113 -0.34 -1.54 20.20
CA GLU A 113 -1.01 -2.27 19.12
C GLU A 113 -0.77 -1.61 17.76
N LYS A 114 -0.85 -0.28 17.67
CA LYS A 114 -0.51 0.47 16.46
C LYS A 114 0.92 0.18 16.00
N ASP A 115 1.90 0.35 16.89
CA ASP A 115 3.32 0.08 16.60
C ASP A 115 3.58 -1.36 16.13
N LYS A 116 2.78 -2.32 16.61
CA LYS A 116 2.90 -3.73 16.23
C LYS A 116 2.35 -4.03 14.83
N ASN A 117 1.33 -3.29 14.39
CA ASN A 117 0.60 -3.55 13.14
C ASN A 117 1.05 -2.65 11.98
N GLU A 118 1.61 -1.48 12.28
CA GLU A 118 2.11 -0.57 11.26
C GLU A 118 3.51 -0.97 10.78
N MET A 119 3.68 -0.89 9.47
CA MET A 119 4.93 -1.16 8.79
C MET A 119 5.14 -0.06 7.77
N TYR A 120 6.39 0.37 7.60
CA TYR A 120 6.78 1.35 6.61
C TYR A 120 8.10 0.93 5.98
N PHE A 121 8.09 0.76 4.66
CA PHE A 121 9.26 0.46 3.86
C PHE A 121 9.41 1.54 2.80
N HIS A 122 10.59 2.16 2.73
CA HIS A 122 10.85 3.26 1.81
C HIS A 122 12.15 3.05 1.07
N TRP A 123 12.05 2.98 -0.26
CA TRP A 123 13.17 2.95 -1.18
C TRP A 123 13.26 4.29 -1.90
N GLN A 124 13.98 5.23 -1.29
CA GLN A 124 14.19 6.55 -1.86
C GLN A 124 15.08 6.48 -3.13
N VAL A 125 14.83 7.39 -4.08
CA VAL A 125 15.67 7.53 -5.28
C VAL A 125 17.10 7.87 -4.89
N GLY A 126 18.05 7.06 -5.36
CA GLY A 126 19.48 7.30 -5.15
C GLY A 126 20.02 6.92 -3.77
N ASP A 127 19.19 6.47 -2.83
CA ASP A 127 19.60 6.05 -1.49
C ASP A 127 19.56 4.53 -1.32
N SER A 128 20.16 4.03 -0.25
CA SER A 128 20.00 2.68 0.26
C SER A 128 18.54 2.34 0.54
N GLY A 129 18.17 1.07 0.31
CA GLY A 129 16.85 0.57 0.67
C GLY A 129 16.68 0.43 2.19
N PRO A 130 15.45 0.19 2.67
CA PRO A 130 15.15 0.08 4.08
C PRO A 130 15.75 -1.20 4.66
N LEU A 131 16.06 -1.17 5.96
CA LEU A 131 16.40 -2.38 6.70
C LEU A 131 15.12 -3.13 7.07
N ILE A 132 14.89 -4.26 6.40
CA ILE A 132 13.68 -5.07 6.59
C ILE A 132 14.02 -6.27 7.48
N SER A 133 13.43 -6.33 8.67
CA SER A 133 13.57 -7.51 9.53
C SER A 133 12.77 -8.71 8.95
N PRO A 134 13.18 -9.97 9.23
CA PRO A 134 12.40 -11.14 8.84
C PRO A 134 10.95 -11.13 9.35
N GLN A 135 10.73 -10.53 10.54
CA GLN A 135 9.40 -10.41 11.13
C GLN A 135 8.52 -9.44 10.32
N GLN A 136 9.02 -8.24 10.03
CA GLN A 136 8.29 -7.26 9.21
C GLN A 136 8.00 -7.80 7.80
N GLN A 137 9.00 -8.46 7.19
CA GLN A 137 8.82 -9.11 5.90
C GLN A 137 7.70 -10.15 5.94
N LYS A 138 7.69 -11.01 6.95
CA LYS A 138 6.66 -12.05 7.10
C LYS A 138 5.28 -11.41 7.31
N GLN A 139 5.18 -10.46 8.24
CA GLN A 139 3.92 -9.78 8.56
C GLN A 139 3.32 -9.13 7.31
N TRP A 140 4.11 -8.34 6.58
CA TRP A 140 3.67 -7.72 5.33
C TRP A 140 3.13 -8.73 4.33
N ILE A 141 3.90 -9.80 4.07
CA ILE A 141 3.51 -10.83 3.09
C ILE A 141 2.22 -11.53 3.50
N ASP A 142 2.09 -11.89 4.79
CA ASP A 142 0.92 -12.59 5.29
C ASP A 142 -0.32 -11.70 5.18
N ASP A 143 -0.22 -10.44 5.60
CA ASP A 143 -1.34 -9.51 5.61
C ASP A 143 -1.86 -9.20 4.21
N VAL A 144 -0.97 -8.84 3.28
CA VAL A 144 -1.37 -8.45 1.92
C VAL A 144 -1.75 -9.65 1.04
N SER A 145 -1.38 -10.88 1.45
CA SER A 145 -1.79 -12.10 0.73
C SER A 145 -3.26 -12.47 0.94
N GLN A 146 -3.84 -12.04 2.06
CA GLN A 146 -5.22 -12.29 2.42
C GLN A 146 -5.78 -11.14 3.28
N PRO A 147 -5.99 -9.94 2.72
CA PRO A 147 -6.45 -8.79 3.51
C PRO A 147 -7.77 -9.06 4.25
N LEU A 148 -8.66 -9.84 3.63
CA LEU A 148 -9.96 -10.22 4.19
C LEU A 148 -9.89 -11.07 5.47
N GLN A 149 -8.73 -11.60 5.86
CA GLN A 149 -8.60 -12.30 7.16
C GLN A 149 -8.90 -11.36 8.35
N PHE A 150 -8.83 -10.06 8.15
CA PHE A 150 -9.08 -9.03 9.16
C PHE A 150 -10.49 -8.43 9.10
N PHE A 151 -11.25 -8.78 8.05
CA PHE A 151 -12.59 -8.27 7.81
C PHE A 151 -13.61 -8.97 8.71
N GLN A 152 -14.55 -8.21 9.25
CA GLN A 152 -15.67 -8.69 10.07
C GLN A 152 -17.01 -8.21 9.49
N ALA A 153 -18.09 -8.89 9.86
CA ALA A 153 -19.43 -8.49 9.45
C ALA A 153 -19.73 -7.06 9.92
N GLY A 154 -20.10 -6.20 8.97
CA GLY A 154 -20.36 -4.78 9.21
C GLY A 154 -19.17 -3.86 8.94
N ASP A 155 -17.97 -4.40 8.66
CA ASP A 155 -16.85 -3.59 8.17
C ASP A 155 -17.11 -3.11 6.73
N ARG A 156 -16.48 -1.99 6.37
CA ARG A 156 -16.41 -1.49 4.98
C ARG A 156 -15.05 -1.86 4.40
N LEU A 157 -15.05 -2.32 3.15
CA LEU A 157 -13.84 -2.56 2.38
C LEU A 157 -13.70 -1.47 1.33
N ARG A 158 -12.64 -0.67 1.41
CA ARG A 158 -12.42 0.48 0.52
C ARG A 158 -11.06 0.35 -0.16
N LEU A 159 -11.04 0.58 -1.45
CA LEU A 159 -9.82 0.63 -2.25
C LEU A 159 -9.56 2.06 -2.69
N GLU A 160 -8.28 2.40 -2.81
CA GLU A 160 -7.83 3.64 -3.41
C GLU A 160 -6.91 3.30 -4.59
N VAL A 161 -7.11 3.98 -5.72
CA VAL A 161 -6.27 3.85 -6.90
C VAL A 161 -5.94 5.23 -7.43
N VAL A 162 -4.65 5.54 -7.50
CA VAL A 162 -4.13 6.78 -8.08
C VAL A 162 -3.14 6.43 -9.17
N HIS A 163 -3.31 6.96 -10.38
CA HIS A 163 -2.33 6.80 -11.43
C HIS A 163 -2.36 8.01 -12.36
N GLN A 164 -1.31 8.83 -12.32
CA GLN A 164 -1.26 10.09 -13.07
C GLN A 164 -2.47 10.96 -12.71
N ASP A 165 -3.29 11.32 -13.71
CA ASP A 165 -4.50 12.14 -13.53
C ASP A 165 -5.74 11.32 -13.11
N HIS A 166 -5.62 10.00 -12.97
CA HIS A 166 -6.69 9.14 -12.51
C HIS A 166 -6.69 9.00 -10.99
N TYR A 167 -7.86 9.15 -10.40
CA TYR A 167 -8.15 8.91 -8.99
C TYR A 167 -9.48 8.18 -8.87
N ALA A 168 -9.51 7.11 -8.08
CA ALA A 168 -10.70 6.35 -7.77
C ALA A 168 -10.70 5.90 -6.31
N GLU A 169 -11.86 6.00 -5.68
CA GLU A 169 -12.19 5.34 -4.42
C GLU A 169 -13.32 4.35 -4.67
N ILE A 170 -13.10 3.10 -4.31
CA ILE A 170 -14.01 2.01 -4.65
C ILE A 170 -14.44 1.35 -3.35
N GLU A 171 -15.74 1.40 -3.05
CA GLU A 171 -16.34 0.64 -1.96
C GLU A 171 -16.77 -0.74 -2.48
N CYS A 172 -16.23 -1.80 -1.89
CA CYS A 172 -16.49 -3.18 -2.28
C CYS A 172 -17.57 -3.82 -1.42
N ASN A 173 -18.52 -4.49 -2.05
CA ASN A 173 -19.59 -5.18 -1.34
C ASN A 173 -19.15 -6.59 -0.98
N MET A 174 -18.83 -6.80 0.31
CA MET A 174 -18.54 -8.12 0.84
C MET A 174 -19.87 -8.84 1.16
N ALA A 175 -20.29 -9.73 0.26
CA ALA A 175 -21.49 -10.57 0.41
C ALA A 175 -21.31 -11.71 1.42
#